data_AF-A0A833S0B0-F1
#
_entry.id   AF-A0A833S0B0-F1
#
_cell.length_a   1.000
_cell.length_b   1.000
_cell.length_c   1.000
_cell.angle_alpha   90.00
_cell.angle_beta   90.00
_cell.angle_gamma   90.00
#
_symmetry.space_group_name_H-M   'P 1'
#
loop_
_entity.id
_entity.type
_entity.pdbx_description
1 polymer ?
#
loop_
_entity_poly.entity_id
_entity_poly.type
_entity_poly.pdbx_seq_one_letter_code
_entity_poly.pdbx_strand_id
1 'polypeptide(L)'
;MKRAVSFWHNLLEFSEFLRGAASVARAWSGYVDSLAGGSISNYTRRIMHGYTMAEPLGTIPDFLAAGLCLAYAMLLALGVKCSATVNSFLTTINLGVMGLVIGLGIYYAKFSNWSCDFMPFGFSGVLTGAATCFYAFVGFDSIATSGEEARDPGYSIPRATLFSMAIVTIGYMMVGAALTLVVPYWEINPTAALPEAFSSRGVPWAKYVIRSEDCRIIVI
;
A
#
# COMPACT_ATOMS: atom_id res chain seq x y z
N MET A 1 -9.29 4.40 37.69
CA MET A 1 -8.03 4.15 36.94
C MET A 1 -8.23 3.24 35.73
N LYS A 2 -8.77 2.01 35.87
CA LYS A 2 -9.00 1.08 34.74
C LYS A 2 -9.86 1.61 33.58
N ARG A 3 -10.92 2.38 33.85
CA ARG A 3 -11.76 3.02 32.81
C ARG A 3 -11.03 4.09 31.99
N ALA A 4 -10.12 4.85 32.61
CA ALA A 4 -9.35 5.87 31.91
C ALA A 4 -8.30 5.23 31.00
N VAL A 5 -7.61 4.18 31.47
CA VAL A 5 -6.65 3.42 30.67
C VAL A 5 -7.32 2.74 29.48
N SER A 6 -8.50 2.14 29.68
CA SER A 6 -9.29 1.56 28.59
C SER A 6 -9.77 2.62 27.58
N PHE A 7 -10.16 3.81 28.03
CA PHE A 7 -10.53 4.91 27.14
C PHE A 7 -9.35 5.37 26.26
N TRP A 8 -8.18 5.59 26.87
CA TRP A 8 -6.97 5.97 26.14
C TRP A 8 -6.54 4.88 25.15
N HIS A 9 -6.66 3.60 25.51
CA HIS A 9 -6.36 2.48 24.62
C HIS A 9 -7.26 2.47 23.38
N ASN A 10 -8.58 2.54 23.57
CA ASN A 10 -9.54 2.56 22.46
C ASN A 10 -9.35 3.80 21.55
N LEU A 11 -8.97 4.95 22.14
CA LEU A 11 -8.71 6.18 21.39
C LEU A 11 -7.46 6.05 20.51
N LEU A 12 -6.40 5.42 21.05
CA LEU A 12 -5.18 5.16 20.30
C LEU A 12 -5.46 4.20 19.14
N GLU A 13 -6.12 3.07 19.39
CA GLU A 13 -6.52 2.12 18.33
C GLU A 13 -7.34 2.79 17.23
N PHE A 14 -8.32 3.62 17.60
CA PHE A 14 -9.11 4.37 16.64
C PHE A 14 -8.25 5.35 15.82
N SER A 15 -7.27 6.02 16.44
CA SER A 15 -6.36 6.93 15.74
C SER A 15 -5.40 6.22 14.79
N GLU A 16 -4.95 5.01 15.12
CA GLU A 16 -4.14 4.15 14.24
C GLU A 16 -4.95 3.77 13.00
N PHE A 17 -6.18 3.29 13.20
CA PHE A 17 -7.09 2.92 12.11
C PHE A 17 -7.36 4.10 11.17
N LEU A 18 -7.61 5.29 11.73
CA LEU A 18 -7.81 6.51 10.93
C LEU A 18 -6.58 6.90 10.12
N ARG A 19 -5.38 6.75 10.69
CA ARG A 19 -4.13 7.07 9.99
C ARG A 19 -3.87 6.07 8.85
N GLY A 20 -4.18 4.79 9.05
CA GLY A 20 -4.20 3.77 8.00
C GLY A 20 -5.17 4.16 6.88
N ALA A 21 -6.45 4.37 7.21
CA ALA A 21 -7.49 4.76 6.25
C ALA A 21 -7.13 6.04 5.45
N ALA A 22 -6.55 7.05 6.11
CA ALA A 22 -6.14 8.29 5.47
C ALA A 22 -4.99 8.09 4.47
N SER A 23 -4.03 7.20 4.78
CA SER A 23 -2.95 6.87 3.84
C SER A 23 -3.48 6.24 2.56
N VAL A 24 -4.49 5.37 2.68
CA VAL A 24 -5.17 4.71 1.56
C VAL A 24 -5.89 5.73 0.69
N ALA A 25 -6.66 6.60 1.32
CA ALA A 25 -7.41 7.63 0.62
C ALA A 25 -6.49 8.61 -0.10
N ARG A 26 -5.32 8.91 0.49
CA ARG A 26 -4.30 9.74 -0.16
C ARG A 26 -3.68 9.05 -1.37
N ALA A 27 -3.38 7.76 -1.28
CA ALA A 27 -2.88 6.97 -2.41
C ALA A 27 -3.88 6.94 -3.56
N TRP A 28 -5.17 6.72 -3.25
CA TRP A 28 -6.26 6.81 -4.23
C TRP A 28 -6.38 8.19 -4.85
N SER A 29 -6.26 9.25 -4.05
CA SER A 29 -6.29 10.62 -4.54
C SER A 29 -5.15 10.89 -5.53
N GLY A 30 -3.93 10.46 -5.20
CA GLY A 30 -2.77 10.55 -6.10
C GLY A 30 -2.96 9.75 -7.39
N TYR A 31 -3.60 8.58 -7.32
CA TYR A 31 -3.92 7.78 -8.50
C TYR A 31 -4.90 8.49 -9.44
N VAL A 32 -6.03 8.99 -8.89
CA VAL A 32 -7.04 9.72 -9.65
C VAL A 32 -6.46 11.00 -10.25
N ASP A 33 -5.63 11.72 -9.50
CA ASP A 33 -4.93 12.91 -10.00
C ASP A 33 -3.96 12.56 -11.14
N SER A 34 -3.20 11.47 -11.00
CA SER A 34 -2.27 11.01 -12.04
C SER A 34 -2.99 10.52 -13.30
N LEU A 35 -4.20 9.94 -13.18
CA LEU A 35 -5.06 9.61 -14.33
C LEU A 35 -5.66 10.85 -14.98
N ALA A 36 -6.03 11.86 -14.18
CA ALA A 36 -6.54 13.14 -14.66
C ALA A 36 -5.44 14.10 -15.18
N GLY A 37 -4.21 13.61 -15.34
CA GLY A 37 -3.08 14.40 -15.84
C GLY A 37 -2.64 15.55 -14.92
N GLY A 38 -2.87 15.43 -13.60
CA GLY A 38 -2.53 16.46 -12.62
C GLY A 38 -3.51 17.63 -12.57
N SER A 39 -4.69 17.51 -13.19
CA SER A 39 -5.67 18.60 -13.22
C SER A 39 -6.28 18.88 -11.83
N ILE A 40 -6.34 17.90 -10.94
CA ILE A 40 -6.97 18.01 -9.62
C ILE A 40 -6.01 18.67 -8.62
N SER A 41 -4.73 18.29 -8.66
CA SER A 41 -3.68 18.95 -7.86
C SER A 41 -3.44 20.39 -8.34
N ASN A 42 -3.46 20.65 -9.64
CA ASN A 42 -3.35 22.00 -10.18
C ASN A 42 -4.55 22.90 -9.83
N TYR A 43 -5.77 22.36 -9.82
CA TYR A 43 -6.96 23.09 -9.38
C TYR A 43 -6.90 23.42 -7.88
N THR A 44 -6.52 22.45 -7.05
CA THR A 44 -6.35 22.64 -5.61
C THR A 44 -5.26 23.67 -5.29
N ARG A 45 -4.13 23.63 -6.01
CA ARG A 45 -3.04 24.60 -5.88
C ARG A 45 -3.45 26.02 -6.27
N ARG A 46 -4.34 26.18 -7.26
CA ARG A 46 -4.89 27.49 -7.68
C ARG A 46 -5.83 28.09 -6.63
N ILE A 47 -6.66 27.27 -5.97
CA ILE A 47 -7.58 27.73 -4.92
C ILE A 47 -6.83 28.15 -3.65
N MET A 48 -5.75 27.44 -3.30
CA MET A 48 -4.98 27.67 -2.06
C MET A 48 -3.87 28.73 -2.18
N HIS A 49 -3.80 29.49 -3.28
CA HIS A 49 -2.79 30.56 -3.50
C HIS A 49 -1.33 30.14 -3.20
N GLY A 50 -0.98 28.86 -3.38
CA GLY A 50 0.38 28.36 -3.16
C GLY A 50 0.83 28.24 -1.70
N TYR A 51 -0.07 28.32 -0.71
CA TYR A 51 0.29 28.00 0.68
C TYR A 51 0.58 26.50 0.80
N THR A 52 1.86 26.19 0.93
CA THR A 52 2.34 24.86 1.27
C THR A 52 2.47 24.78 2.79
N MET A 53 1.82 23.80 3.41
CA MET A 53 2.01 23.56 4.84
C MET A 53 3.39 22.92 5.03
N ALA A 54 4.16 23.41 6.00
CA ALA A 54 5.47 22.84 6.33
C ALA A 54 5.34 21.40 6.86
N GLU A 55 6.36 20.57 6.63
CA GLU A 55 6.44 19.19 7.14
C GLU A 55 6.18 19.18 8.66
N PRO A 56 5.26 18.32 9.17
CA PRO A 56 4.97 16.95 8.71
C PRO A 56 3.58 16.75 8.08
N LEU A 57 2.84 17.82 7.79
CA LEU A 57 1.42 17.76 7.40
C LEU A 57 1.16 17.60 5.88
N GLY A 58 2.20 17.58 5.05
CA GLY A 58 2.08 17.43 3.60
C GLY A 58 1.81 18.75 2.86
N THR A 59 2.28 18.82 1.61
CA THR A 59 2.46 20.07 0.86
C THR A 59 1.14 20.69 0.35
N ILE A 60 0.03 19.95 0.31
CA ILE A 60 -1.31 20.40 -0.17
C ILE A 60 -2.41 19.62 0.58
N PRO A 61 -3.49 20.24 1.08
CA PRO A 61 -4.64 19.51 1.62
C PRO A 61 -5.41 18.79 0.50
N ASP A 62 -5.42 17.45 0.56
CA ASP A 62 -6.11 16.58 -0.41
C ASP A 62 -7.63 16.51 -0.11
N PHE A 63 -8.39 17.48 -0.62
CA PHE A 63 -9.86 17.51 -0.47
C PHE A 63 -10.55 16.28 -1.09
N LEU A 64 -9.97 15.70 -2.15
CA LEU A 64 -10.49 14.49 -2.79
C LEU A 64 -10.31 13.25 -1.90
N ALA A 65 -9.17 13.13 -1.21
CA ALA A 65 -8.95 12.07 -0.21
C ALA A 65 -9.94 12.20 0.96
N ALA A 66 -10.18 13.42 1.44
CA ALA A 66 -11.15 13.66 2.51
C ALA A 66 -12.58 13.29 2.09
N GLY A 67 -12.99 13.62 0.86
CA GLY A 67 -14.28 13.22 0.30
C GLY A 67 -14.43 11.71 0.16
N LEU A 68 -13.38 11.01 -0.30
CA LEU A 68 -13.35 9.55 -0.37
C LEU A 68 -13.47 8.88 1.01
N CYS A 69 -12.76 9.39 2.02
CA CYS A 69 -12.88 8.92 3.40
C CYS A 69 -14.32 9.05 3.93
N LEU A 70 -14.96 10.20 3.70
CA LEU A 70 -16.35 10.44 4.13
C LEU A 70 -17.34 9.55 3.38
N ALA A 71 -17.15 9.38 2.07
CA ALA A 71 -17.99 8.49 1.26
C ALA A 71 -17.86 7.02 1.71
N TYR A 72 -16.63 6.57 2.00
CA TYR A 72 -16.38 5.23 2.52
C TYR A 72 -16.99 5.03 3.91
N ALA A 73 -16.84 6.01 4.81
CA ALA A 73 -17.48 5.98 6.13
C ALA A 73 -19.02 5.92 6.03
N MET A 74 -19.62 6.68 5.10
CA MET A 74 -21.07 6.62 4.84
C MET A 74 -21.49 5.26 4.27
N LEU A 75 -20.73 4.68 3.34
CA LEU A 75 -21.01 3.35 2.80
C LEU A 75 -20.96 2.27 3.89
N LEU A 76 -19.98 2.33 4.79
CA LEU A 76 -19.91 1.43 5.95
C LEU A 76 -21.09 1.64 6.90
N ALA A 77 -21.50 2.89 7.15
CA ALA A 77 -22.66 3.20 7.96
C ALA A 77 -23.98 2.68 7.35
N LEU A 78 -24.06 2.56 6.02
CA LEU A 78 -25.20 1.98 5.31
C LEU A 78 -25.21 0.44 5.31
N GLY A 79 -24.18 -0.21 5.87
CA GLY A 79 -24.21 -1.65 6.16
C GLY A 79 -24.29 -2.54 4.92
N VAL A 80 -23.41 -2.34 3.94
CA VAL A 80 -23.36 -3.14 2.71
C VAL A 80 -22.98 -4.59 3.03
N LYS A 81 -23.98 -5.48 3.06
CA LYS A 81 -23.84 -6.91 3.42
C LYS A 81 -23.04 -7.77 2.43
N CYS A 82 -22.72 -7.26 1.24
CA CYS A 82 -21.94 -7.99 0.22
C CYS A 82 -20.41 -7.87 0.38
N SER A 83 -19.91 -7.25 1.45
CA SER A 83 -18.50 -6.84 1.58
C SER A 83 -17.49 -8.02 1.50
N ALA A 84 -17.79 -9.16 2.14
CA ALA A 84 -16.83 -10.26 2.25
C ALA A 84 -16.45 -10.91 0.90
N THR A 85 -17.44 -11.16 0.02
CA THR A 85 -17.19 -11.75 -1.31
C THR A 85 -16.42 -10.79 -2.21
N VAL A 86 -16.78 -9.50 -2.17
CA VAL A 86 -16.12 -8.45 -2.94
C VAL A 86 -14.66 -8.30 -2.50
N ASN A 87 -14.41 -8.35 -1.18
CA ASN A 87 -13.06 -8.29 -0.64
C ASN A 87 -12.21 -9.49 -1.08
N SER A 88 -12.73 -10.72 -0.96
CA SER A 88 -12.01 -11.93 -1.36
C SER A 88 -11.67 -11.96 -2.84
N PHE A 89 -12.57 -11.49 -3.70
CA PHE A 89 -12.32 -11.38 -5.14
C PHE A 89 -11.19 -10.39 -5.45
N LEU A 90 -11.21 -9.23 -4.80
CA LEU A 90 -10.20 -8.19 -5.02
C LEU A 90 -8.82 -8.60 -4.49
N THR A 91 -8.77 -9.28 -3.34
CA THR A 91 -7.52 -9.84 -2.82
C THR A 91 -6.94 -10.91 -3.76
N THR A 92 -7.80 -11.69 -4.42
CA THR A 92 -7.34 -12.69 -5.41
C THR A 92 -6.70 -12.03 -6.63
N ILE A 93 -7.31 -10.94 -7.13
CA ILE A 93 -6.72 -10.14 -8.22
C ILE A 93 -5.36 -9.58 -7.77
N ASN A 94 -5.27 -9.06 -6.53
CA ASN A 94 -4.06 -8.48 -5.97
C ASN A 94 -2.90 -9.48 -5.82
N LEU A 95 -3.19 -10.73 -5.46
CA LEU A 95 -2.17 -11.78 -5.49
C LEU A 95 -1.77 -12.12 -6.93
N GLY A 96 -2.69 -11.93 -7.88
CA GLY A 96 -2.50 -12.17 -9.30
C GLY A 96 -1.48 -11.24 -9.94
N VAL A 97 -1.59 -9.91 -9.80
CA VAL A 97 -0.57 -9.02 -10.40
C VAL A 97 0.71 -9.03 -9.58
N MET A 98 0.68 -9.26 -8.26
CA MET A 98 1.91 -9.58 -7.52
C MET A 98 2.65 -10.76 -8.16
N GLY A 99 1.95 -11.85 -8.47
CA GLY A 99 2.52 -13.00 -9.18
C GLY A 99 3.03 -12.64 -10.58
N LEU A 100 2.30 -11.79 -11.32
CA LEU A 100 2.70 -11.29 -12.63
C LEU A 100 3.99 -10.47 -12.57
N VAL A 101 4.11 -9.57 -11.60
CA VAL A 101 5.32 -8.75 -11.37
C VAL A 101 6.52 -9.64 -11.08
N ILE A 102 6.35 -10.65 -10.23
CA ILE A 102 7.42 -11.62 -9.93
C ILE A 102 7.81 -12.37 -11.21
N GLY A 103 6.83 -12.87 -11.98
CA GLY A 103 7.06 -13.60 -13.22
C GLY A 103 7.79 -12.76 -14.28
N LEU A 104 7.30 -11.54 -14.56
CA LEU A 104 7.95 -10.62 -15.48
C LEU A 104 9.33 -10.17 -14.96
N GLY A 105 9.45 -9.98 -13.65
CA GLY A 105 10.68 -9.58 -13.02
C GLY A 105 11.79 -10.61 -13.18
N ILE A 106 11.47 -11.88 -12.97
CA ILE A 106 12.38 -13.00 -13.21
C ILE A 106 12.73 -13.10 -14.71
N TYR A 107 11.77 -12.91 -15.61
CA TYR A 107 12.01 -12.97 -17.06
C TYR A 107 12.97 -11.87 -17.56
N TYR A 108 12.85 -10.64 -17.03
CA TYR A 108 13.70 -9.50 -17.40
C TYR A 108 14.90 -9.29 -16.46
N ALA A 109 15.13 -10.22 -15.54
CA ALA A 109 16.17 -10.15 -14.52
C ALA A 109 17.56 -10.11 -15.13
N LYS A 110 18.38 -9.14 -14.71
CA LYS A 110 19.81 -9.08 -15.01
C LYS A 110 20.61 -9.14 -13.72
N PHE A 111 21.20 -10.30 -13.42
CA PHE A 111 22.05 -10.50 -12.23
C PHE A 111 23.27 -9.55 -12.20
N SER A 112 23.66 -8.98 -13.35
CA SER A 112 24.67 -7.93 -13.42
C SER A 112 24.34 -6.71 -12.55
N ASN A 113 23.06 -6.40 -12.33
CA ASN A 113 22.64 -5.27 -11.48
C ASN A 113 23.02 -5.48 -10.01
N TRP A 114 23.00 -6.73 -9.53
CA TRP A 114 23.38 -7.07 -8.16
C TRP A 114 24.89 -7.31 -7.98
N SER A 115 25.60 -7.53 -9.09
CA SER A 115 27.01 -7.92 -9.06
C SER A 115 27.96 -6.78 -8.68
N CYS A 116 27.58 -5.54 -8.97
CA CYS A 116 28.43 -4.37 -8.73
C CYS A 116 28.17 -3.67 -7.40
N ASP A 117 26.93 -3.61 -6.90
CA ASP A 117 26.62 -2.92 -5.65
C ASP A 117 25.29 -3.40 -5.03
N PHE A 118 25.34 -4.47 -4.22
CA PHE A 118 24.16 -5.02 -3.54
C PHE A 118 23.69 -4.14 -2.37
N MET A 119 24.59 -3.35 -1.77
CA MET A 119 24.29 -2.54 -0.58
C MET A 119 24.90 -1.13 -0.69
N PRO A 120 24.44 -0.31 -1.66
CA PRO A 120 25.00 1.03 -1.91
C PRO A 120 24.86 1.98 -0.71
N PHE A 121 23.82 1.79 0.12
CA PHE A 121 23.53 2.61 1.29
C PHE A 121 24.05 2.01 2.61
N GLY A 122 24.83 0.93 2.54
CA GLY A 122 25.32 0.22 3.72
C GLY A 122 24.20 -0.39 4.58
N PHE A 123 24.56 -0.88 5.76
CA PHE A 123 23.61 -1.47 6.71
C PHE A 123 22.58 -0.45 7.24
N SER A 124 22.97 0.82 7.33
CA SER A 124 22.08 1.91 7.76
C SER A 124 20.92 2.13 6.79
N GLY A 125 21.18 2.07 5.48
CA GLY A 125 20.11 2.13 4.47
C GLY A 125 19.19 0.92 4.53
N VAL A 126 19.73 -0.29 4.74
CA VAL A 126 18.94 -1.51 4.90
C VAL A 126 18.00 -1.40 6.10
N LEU A 127 18.49 -0.92 7.24
CA LEU A 127 17.69 -0.76 8.46
C LEU A 127 16.58 0.29 8.27
N THR A 128 16.88 1.39 7.59
CA THR A 128 15.90 2.46 7.32
C THR A 128 14.83 1.98 6.34
N GLY A 129 15.22 1.27 5.27
CA GLY A 129 14.29 0.62 4.34
C GLY A 129 13.42 -0.40 5.05
N ALA A 130 13.99 -1.27 5.89
CA ALA A 130 13.23 -2.23 6.68
C ALA A 130 12.19 -1.55 7.59
N ALA A 131 12.53 -0.42 8.22
CA ALA A 131 11.59 0.36 9.02
C ALA A 131 10.44 0.93 8.17
N THR A 132 10.70 1.39 6.94
CA THR A 132 9.63 1.84 6.03
C THR A 132 8.76 0.69 5.54
N CYS A 133 9.35 -0.47 5.25
CA CYS A 133 8.62 -1.67 4.85
C CYS A 133 7.74 -2.24 5.97
N PHE A 134 8.04 -1.94 7.23
CA PHE A 134 7.17 -2.32 8.36
C PHE A 134 5.75 -1.75 8.21
N TYR A 135 5.61 -0.61 7.53
CA TYR A 135 4.31 -0.02 7.22
C TYR A 135 3.43 -0.94 6.34
N ALA A 136 4.03 -1.77 5.48
CA ALA A 136 3.31 -2.71 4.62
C ALA A 136 2.73 -3.92 5.38
N PHE A 137 3.06 -4.08 6.67
CA PHE A 137 2.48 -5.10 7.55
C PHE A 137 1.39 -4.56 8.46
N VAL A 138 1.06 -3.27 8.38
CA VAL A 138 -0.12 -2.71 9.06
C VAL A 138 -1.37 -3.40 8.49
N GLY A 139 -2.38 -3.66 9.33
CA GLY A 139 -3.62 -4.31 8.91
C GLY A 139 -3.79 -5.79 9.25
N PHE A 140 -2.76 -6.45 9.82
CA PHE A 140 -2.87 -7.84 10.27
C PHE A 140 -3.89 -8.03 11.40
N ASP A 141 -4.15 -6.96 12.17
CA ASP A 141 -5.13 -6.87 13.25
C ASP A 141 -6.57 -7.03 12.74
N SER A 142 -6.84 -6.69 11.48
CA SER A 142 -8.14 -6.95 10.85
C SER A 142 -8.54 -8.44 10.85
N ILE A 143 -7.56 -9.34 10.74
CA ILE A 143 -7.77 -10.81 10.77
C ILE A 143 -8.28 -11.25 12.15
N ALA A 144 -7.80 -10.61 13.21
CA ALA A 144 -8.24 -10.91 14.57
C ALA A 144 -9.67 -10.40 14.83
N THR A 145 -10.05 -9.27 14.24
CA THR A 145 -11.40 -8.69 14.35
C THR A 145 -12.46 -9.54 13.65
N SER A 146 -12.12 -10.23 12.56
CA SER A 146 -13.01 -11.19 11.90
C SER A 146 -13.16 -12.52 12.64
N GLY A 147 -12.66 -12.62 13.87
CA GLY A 147 -12.73 -13.82 14.70
C GLY A 147 -14.15 -14.25 15.07
N GLU A 148 -15.12 -13.32 15.10
CA GLU A 148 -16.53 -13.62 15.39
C GLU A 148 -17.22 -14.45 14.28
N GLU A 149 -16.71 -14.39 13.05
CA GLU A 149 -17.19 -15.19 11.92
C GLU A 149 -16.41 -16.51 11.76
N ALA A 150 -15.35 -16.71 12.56
CA ALA A 150 -14.51 -17.90 12.49
C ALA A 150 -15.14 -19.07 13.25
N ARG A 151 -15.19 -20.24 12.62
CA ARG A 151 -15.77 -21.46 13.22
C ARG A 151 -15.03 -21.95 14.47
N ASP A 152 -13.70 -21.72 14.55
CA ASP A 152 -12.84 -22.11 15.68
C ASP A 152 -11.75 -21.04 15.97
N PRO A 153 -12.12 -19.89 16.57
CA PRO A 153 -11.25 -18.71 16.64
C PRO A 153 -9.93 -18.96 17.39
N GLY A 154 -9.94 -19.83 18.40
CA GLY A 154 -8.73 -20.15 19.19
C GLY A 154 -7.61 -20.83 18.41
N TYR A 155 -7.90 -21.38 17.24
CA TYR A 155 -6.93 -22.08 16.40
C TYR A 155 -6.88 -21.57 14.96
N SER A 156 -8.02 -21.18 14.39
CA SER A 156 -8.06 -20.66 13.03
C SER A 156 -7.40 -19.29 12.92
N ILE A 157 -7.62 -18.38 13.88
CA ILE A 157 -7.08 -17.02 13.83
C ILE A 157 -5.55 -17.03 13.91
N PRO A 158 -4.90 -17.67 14.90
CA PRO A 158 -3.43 -17.63 15.00
C PRO A 158 -2.73 -18.24 13.77
N ARG A 159 -3.30 -19.31 13.21
CA ARG A 159 -2.70 -19.96 12.03
C ARG A 159 -2.97 -19.16 10.75
N ALA A 160 -4.16 -18.60 10.59
CA ALA A 160 -4.47 -17.72 9.46
C ALA A 160 -3.54 -16.50 9.44
N THR A 161 -3.36 -15.81 10.57
CA THR A 161 -2.45 -14.66 10.68
C THR A 161 -0.99 -15.05 10.38
N LEU A 162 -0.52 -16.19 10.90
CA LEU A 162 0.85 -16.64 10.64
C LEU A 162 1.08 -16.95 9.16
N PHE A 163 0.17 -17.70 8.53
CA PHE A 163 0.30 -18.07 7.12
C PHE A 163 0.14 -16.86 6.21
N SER A 164 -0.83 -15.97 6.46
CA SER A 164 -1.04 -14.78 5.62
C SER A 164 0.17 -13.85 5.68
N MET A 165 0.69 -13.59 6.88
CA MET A 165 1.87 -12.75 7.07
C MET A 165 3.08 -13.35 6.37
N ALA A 166 3.34 -14.65 6.55
CA ALA A 166 4.48 -15.32 5.91
C ALA A 166 4.40 -15.25 4.37
N ILE A 167 3.22 -15.51 3.78
CA ILE A 167 3.02 -15.45 2.33
C ILE A 167 3.29 -14.03 1.81
N VAL A 168 2.74 -13.02 2.47
CA VAL A 168 2.91 -11.61 2.08
C VAL A 168 4.36 -11.15 2.25
N THR A 169 5.05 -11.55 3.33
CA THR A 169 6.48 -11.25 3.52
C THR A 169 7.32 -11.82 2.36
N ILE A 170 7.11 -13.09 2.01
CA ILE A 170 7.85 -13.73 0.93
C ILE A 170 7.51 -13.07 -0.42
N GLY A 171 6.23 -12.78 -0.66
CA GLY A 171 5.76 -12.07 -1.86
C GLY A 171 6.45 -10.72 -2.04
N TYR A 172 6.46 -9.88 -1.00
CA TYR A 172 7.11 -8.58 -1.05
C TYR A 172 8.64 -8.66 -1.22
N MET A 173 9.30 -9.64 -0.59
CA MET A 173 10.73 -9.88 -0.84
C MET A 173 11.00 -10.27 -2.30
N MET A 174 10.14 -11.11 -2.89
CA MET A 174 10.26 -11.51 -4.29
C MET A 174 10.01 -10.34 -5.24
N VAL A 175 9.03 -9.48 -4.97
CA VAL A 175 8.77 -8.27 -5.77
C VAL A 175 9.93 -7.27 -5.67
N GLY A 176 10.46 -7.02 -4.47
CA GLY A 176 11.61 -6.14 -4.28
C GLY A 176 12.86 -6.66 -4.99
N ALA A 177 13.11 -7.97 -4.91
CA ALA A 177 14.18 -8.61 -5.67
C ALA A 177 13.94 -8.46 -7.18
N ALA A 178 12.77 -8.87 -7.68
CA ALA A 178 12.38 -8.71 -9.09
C ALA A 178 12.63 -7.29 -9.61
N LEU A 179 12.16 -6.26 -8.88
CA LEU A 179 12.33 -4.87 -9.27
C LEU A 179 13.81 -4.47 -9.38
N THR A 180 14.62 -4.80 -8.37
CA THR A 180 16.06 -4.44 -8.34
C THR A 180 16.90 -5.20 -9.37
N LEU A 181 16.48 -6.40 -9.79
CA LEU A 181 17.10 -7.11 -10.92
C LEU A 181 16.69 -6.55 -12.29
N VAL A 182 15.50 -5.94 -12.41
CA VAL A 182 15.03 -5.37 -13.67
C VAL A 182 15.56 -3.95 -13.89
N VAL A 183 15.59 -3.11 -12.86
CA VAL A 183 16.01 -1.70 -12.97
C VAL A 183 17.08 -1.39 -11.93
N PRO A 184 18.19 -0.73 -12.32
CA PRO A 184 19.20 -0.34 -11.34
C PRO A 184 18.66 0.71 -10.37
N TYR A 185 19.15 0.69 -9.13
CA TYR A 185 18.55 1.45 -8.01
C TYR A 185 18.49 2.97 -8.24
N TRP A 186 19.37 3.53 -9.07
CA TRP A 186 19.43 4.97 -9.38
C TRP A 186 18.34 5.47 -10.34
N GLU A 187 17.66 4.56 -11.05
CA GLU A 187 16.57 4.89 -12.00
C GLU A 187 15.17 4.64 -11.41
N ILE A 188 15.09 4.18 -10.17
CA ILE A 188 13.82 3.89 -9.52
C ILE A 188 13.15 5.20 -9.11
N ASN A 189 12.07 5.55 -9.79
CA ASN A 189 11.25 6.69 -9.42
C ASN A 189 10.43 6.36 -8.15
N PRO A 190 10.55 7.15 -7.06
CA PRO A 190 9.84 6.88 -5.81
C PRO A 190 8.31 7.00 -5.93
N THR A 191 7.80 7.64 -6.98
CA THR A 191 6.35 7.85 -7.18
C THR A 191 5.68 6.76 -8.03
N ALA A 192 6.43 6.04 -8.85
CA ALA A 192 5.89 5.02 -9.75
C ALA A 192 6.94 3.95 -10.13
N ALA A 193 7.54 3.33 -9.12
CA ALA A 193 8.68 2.41 -9.26
C ALA A 193 8.39 1.23 -10.21
N LEU A 194 7.30 0.48 -9.99
CA LEU A 194 6.99 -0.70 -10.80
C LEU A 194 6.47 -0.35 -12.21
N PRO A 195 5.50 0.57 -12.39
CA PRO A 195 4.96 0.87 -13.72
C PRO A 195 6.01 1.48 -14.66
N GLU A 196 6.93 2.32 -14.15
CA GLU A 196 8.02 2.89 -14.95
C GLU A 196 9.11 1.87 -15.25
N ALA A 197 9.41 0.96 -14.31
CA ALA A 197 10.39 -0.10 -14.49
C ALA A 197 10.05 -1.06 -15.63
N PHE A 198 8.78 -1.44 -15.77
CA PHE A 198 8.35 -2.30 -16.89
C PHE A 198 8.11 -1.50 -18.18
N SER A 199 7.75 -0.21 -18.07
CA SER A 199 7.61 0.67 -19.24
C SER A 199 8.95 0.93 -19.93
N SER A 200 10.05 1.09 -19.19
CA SER A 200 11.39 1.31 -19.76
C SER A 200 11.95 0.08 -20.47
N ARG A 201 11.41 -1.12 -20.18
CA ARG A 201 11.78 -2.40 -20.80
C ARG A 201 10.86 -2.83 -21.94
N GLY A 202 9.95 -1.96 -22.39
CA GLY A 202 9.12 -2.21 -23.58
C GLY A 202 7.84 -3.01 -23.31
N VAL A 203 7.36 -3.06 -22.06
CA VAL A 203 6.10 -3.72 -21.69
C VAL A 203 5.05 -2.68 -21.26
N PRO A 204 4.49 -1.88 -22.19
CA PRO A 204 3.56 -0.80 -21.86
C PRO A 204 2.25 -1.31 -21.27
N TRP A 205 1.84 -2.55 -21.56
CA TRP A 205 0.63 -3.15 -21.00
C TRP A 205 0.77 -3.44 -19.50
N ALA A 206 1.97 -3.82 -19.04
CA ALA A 206 2.24 -4.08 -17.62
C ALA A 206 2.11 -2.80 -16.78
N LYS A 207 2.41 -1.63 -17.37
CA LYS A 207 2.17 -0.33 -16.74
C LYS A 207 0.71 -0.15 -16.32
N TYR A 208 -0.24 -0.51 -17.18
CA TYR A 208 -1.68 -0.36 -16.88
C TYR A 208 -2.15 -1.37 -15.84
N VAL A 209 -1.67 -2.62 -15.92
CA VAL A 209 -2.05 -3.69 -15.00
C VAL A 209 -1.48 -3.46 -13.60
N ILE A 210 -0.20 -3.12 -13.47
CA ILE A 210 0.46 -2.92 -12.17
C ILE A 210 -0.02 -1.64 -11.48
N ARG A 211 -0.24 -0.58 -12.27
CA ARG A 211 -0.80 0.67 -11.74
C ARG A 211 -2.23 0.50 -11.20
N SER A 212 -2.95 -0.55 -11.63
CA SER A 212 -4.24 -0.91 -11.03
C SER A 212 -4.11 -1.59 -9.65
N GLU A 213 -2.96 -2.22 -9.36
CA GLU A 213 -2.64 -2.81 -8.06
C GLU A 213 -1.97 -1.87 -7.05
N ASP A 214 -1.19 -0.88 -7.50
CA ASP A 214 -0.69 0.20 -6.62
C ASP A 214 -1.85 0.93 -5.91
N CYS A 215 -3.07 0.83 -6.46
CA CYS A 215 -4.30 1.32 -5.88
C CYS A 215 -4.77 0.54 -4.62
N ARG A 216 -4.20 -0.64 -4.34
CA ARG A 216 -4.61 -1.54 -3.23
C ARG A 216 -3.50 -2.07 -2.33
N ILE A 217 -2.21 -1.93 -2.66
CA ILE A 217 -1.12 -2.31 -1.73
C ILE A 217 -1.17 -1.51 -0.40
N ILE A 218 -1.98 -0.46 -0.34
CA ILE A 218 -2.24 0.35 0.87
C ILE A 218 -3.63 0.02 1.49
N VAL A 219 -4.37 -1.01 1.01
CA VAL A 219 -5.69 -1.43 1.55
C VAL A 219 -5.58 -2.70 2.41
N ILE A 220 -4.44 -2.92 3.04
CA ILE A 220 -4.34 -3.81 4.22
C ILE A 220 -3.79 -2.94 5.33
#